data_AF-A0A1W1VF22-F1
#
_entry.id   AF-A0A1W1VF22-F1
#
_cell.length_a   1.000
_cell.length_b   1.000
_cell.length_c   1.000
_cell.angle_alpha   90.00
_cell.angle_beta   90.00
_cell.angle_gamma   90.00
#
_symmetry.space_group_name_H-M   'P 1'
#
loop_
_entity.id
_entity.type
_entity.pdbx_description
1 polymer ?
#
loop_
_entity_poly.entity_id
_entity_poly.type
_entity_poly.pdbx_seq_one_letter_code
_entity_poly.pdbx_strand_id
1 'polypeptide(L)' 'MTNYYNKNTEVTLTEEEFKALIEREAKEEYNKYLEELDEDEQPEPFEPFLMRYFESEQDFIPVDEDGNREEW' A
#
# COMPACT_ATOMS: atom_id res chain seq x y z
N MET A 1 9.08 14.07 9.78
CA MET A 1 8.17 13.43 8.80
C MET A 1 8.41 11.94 8.85
N THR A 2 7.38 11.10 8.71
CA THR A 2 7.57 9.64 8.65
C THR A 2 7.79 9.23 7.20
N ASN A 3 8.91 8.56 6.94
CA ASN A 3 9.24 7.96 5.66
C ASN A 3 9.06 6.43 5.75
N TYR A 4 8.99 5.76 4.61
CA TYR A 4 8.78 4.32 4.53
C TYR A 4 9.90 3.69 3.71
N TYR A 5 10.71 2.86 4.35
CA TYR A 5 11.81 2.15 3.71
C TYR A 5 11.39 0.73 3.32
N ASN A 6 11.55 0.39 2.04
CA ASN A 6 11.34 -0.96 1.53
C ASN A 6 12.65 -1.74 1.52
N LYS A 7 12.74 -2.81 2.31
CA LYS A 7 13.95 -3.64 2.40
C LYS A 7 14.25 -4.44 1.13
N ASN A 8 13.26 -4.70 0.29
CA ASN A 8 13.39 -5.54 -0.89
C ASN A 8 13.90 -4.74 -2.10
N THR A 9 13.52 -3.46 -2.18
CA THR A 9 13.94 -2.56 -3.27
C THR A 9 15.00 -1.56 -2.85
N GLU A 10 15.32 -1.47 -1.56
CA GLU A 10 16.23 -0.50 -0.95
C GLU A 10 15.85 0.96 -1.23
N VAL A 11 14.54 1.22 -1.42
CA VAL A 11 13.98 2.54 -1.69
C VAL A 11 13.32 3.09 -0.44
N THR A 12 13.58 4.37 -0.15
CA THR A 12 12.84 5.16 0.84
C THR A 12 11.84 6.06 0.13
N LEU A 13 10.58 5.99 0.55
CA LEU A 13 9.50 6.84 0.07
C LEU A 13 9.05 7.78 1.18
N THR A 14 8.64 9.00 0.83
CA THR A 14 7.86 9.83 1.74
C THR A 14 6.51 9.19 2.03
N GLU A 15 5.82 9.61 3.10
CA GLU A 15 4.46 9.13 3.36
C GLU A 15 3.51 9.34 2.16
N GLU A 16 3.64 10.47 1.45
CA GLU A 16 2.81 10.75 0.27
C GLU A 16 3.11 9.79 -0.89
N GLU A 17 4.39 9.56 -1.17
CA GLU A 17 4.82 8.61 -2.21
C GLU A 17 4.45 7.17 -1.86
N PHE A 18 4.57 6.78 -0.59
CA PHE A 18 4.13 5.47 -0.11
C PHE A 18 2.63 5.30 -0.31
N LYS A 19 1.82 6.25 0.14
CA LYS A 19 0.36 6.20 -0.06
C LYS A 19 -0.03 6.14 -1.53
N ALA A 20 0.63 6.93 -2.38
CA ALA A 20 0.37 6.94 -3.81
C ALA A 20 0.76 5.62 -4.50
N LEU A 21 1.86 4.99 -4.07
CA LEU A 21 2.27 3.67 -4.55
C LEU A 21 1.23 2.61 -4.18
N ILE A 22 0.85 2.54 -2.90
CA ILE A 22 -0.11 1.55 -2.41
C ILE A 22 -1.49 1.75 -3.06
N GLU A 23 -1.95 2.99 -3.21
CA GLU A 23 -3.21 3.27 -3.90
C GLU A 23 -3.20 2.79 -5.35
N ARG A 24 -2.09 2.99 -6.06
CA ARG A 24 -1.93 2.53 -7.45
C ARG A 24 -1.98 1.01 -7.54
N GLU A 25 -1.21 0.31 -6.71
CA GLU A 25 -1.15 -1.16 -6.72
C GLU A 25 -2.50 -1.76 -6.30
N ALA A 26 -3.12 -1.23 -5.25
CA ALA A 26 -4.45 -1.65 -4.83
C ALA A 26 -5.49 -1.42 -5.93
N LYS A 27 -5.39 -0.34 -6.70
CA LYS A 27 -6.31 -0.06 -7.81
C LYS A 27 -6.13 -1.02 -8.99
N GLU A 28 -4.90 -1.39 -9.30
CA GLU A 28 -4.62 -2.42 -10.32
C GLU A 28 -5.21 -3.77 -9.92
N GLU A 29 -5.03 -4.18 -8.68
CA GLU A 29 -5.57 -5.43 -8.14
C GLU A 29 -7.10 -5.38 -7.99
N TYR A 30 -7.66 -4.23 -7.60
CA TYR A 30 -9.11 -4.04 -7.52
C TYR A 30 -9.75 -4.13 -8.90
N ASN A 31 -9.12 -3.60 -9.95
CA ASN A 31 -9.62 -3.76 -11.32
C ASN A 31 -9.64 -5.23 -11.74
N LYS A 32 -8.59 -6.01 -11.42
CA LYS A 32 -8.59 -7.46 -11.67
C LYS A 32 -9.71 -8.16 -10.91
N TYR A 33 -9.90 -7.82 -9.63
CA TYR A 33 -11.03 -8.30 -8.83
C TYR A 33 -12.38 -8.01 -9.50
N LEU A 34 -12.57 -6.79 -10.04
CA LEU A 34 -13.79 -6.44 -10.78
C LEU A 34 -13.95 -7.22 -12.09
N GLU A 35 -12.86 -7.51 -12.80
CA GLU A 35 -12.87 -8.31 -14.03
C GLU A 35 -13.18 -9.79 -13.76
N GLU A 36 -12.80 -10.31 -12.60
CA GLU A 36 -13.07 -11.68 -12.16
C GLU A 36 -14.40 -11.85 -11.41
N LEU A 37 -15.06 -10.75 -11.06
CA LEU A 37 -16.33 -10.76 -10.35
C LEU A 37 -17.46 -11.29 -11.25
N ASP A 38 -18.27 -12.21 -10.73
CA ASP A 38 -19.46 -12.68 -11.44
C ASP A 38 -20.43 -11.52 -11.71
N GLU A 39 -21.13 -11.56 -12.84
CA GLU A 39 -22.02 -10.47 -13.30
C GLU A 39 -23.16 -10.14 -12.32
N ASP A 40 -23.51 -11.10 -11.45
CA ASP A 40 -24.57 -10.97 -10.44
C ASP A 40 -24.05 -10.52 -9.06
N GLU A 41 -22.73 -10.45 -8.86
CA GLU A 41 -22.12 -10.04 -7.60
C GLU A 41 -21.94 -8.53 -7.50
N GLN A 42 -22.15 -7.98 -6.31
CA GLN A 42 -21.84 -6.57 -6.04
C GLN A 42 -20.38 -6.44 -5.62
N PRO A 43 -19.60 -5.54 -6.25
CA PRO A 43 -18.22 -5.35 -5.88
C PRO A 43 -18.11 -4.74 -4.48
N GLU A 44 -17.13 -5.21 -3.71
CA GLU A 44 -16.70 -4.54 -2.47
C GLU A 44 -16.26 -3.10 -2.79
N PRO A 45 -16.57 -2.09 -1.97
CA PRO A 45 -16.06 -0.74 -2.19
C PRO A 45 -14.52 -0.68 -2.14
N PHE A 46 -13.93 0.22 -2.93
CA PHE A 46 -12.47 0.33 -3.03
C PHE A 46 -11.77 0.68 -1.70
N GLU A 47 -12.37 1.52 -0.84
CA GLU A 47 -11.74 1.93 0.43
C GLU A 47 -11.45 0.74 1.39
N PRO A 48 -12.40 -0.17 1.67
CA PRO A 48 -12.13 -1.44 2.36
C PRO A 48 -11.03 -2.28 1.70
N PHE A 49 -11.02 -2.36 0.37
CA PHE A 49 -10.00 -3.11 -0.37
C PHE A 49 -8.62 -2.51 -0.16
N LEU A 50 -8.50 -1.18 -0.28
CA LEU A 50 -7.27 -0.42 -0.08
C LEU A 50 -6.71 -0.55 1.34
N MET A 51 -7.57 -0.53 2.36
CA MET A 51 -7.13 -0.71 3.76
C MET A 51 -6.40 -2.04 3.97
N ARG A 52 -6.86 -3.12 3.34
CA ARG A 52 -6.17 -4.43 3.42
C ARG A 52 -4.77 -4.39 2.82
N TYR A 53 -4.56 -3.60 1.77
CA TYR A 53 -3.23 -3.41 1.18
C TYR A 53 -2.30 -2.64 2.11
N PHE A 54 -2.79 -1.58 2.75
CA PHE A 54 -2.00 -0.88 3.79
C PHE A 54 -1.63 -1.78 4.98
N GLU A 55 -2.52 -2.68 5.41
CA GLU A 55 -2.24 -3.62 6.50
C GLU A 55 -1.32 -4.79 6.08
N SER A 56 -1.34 -5.16 4.79
CA SER A 56 -0.58 -6.29 4.25
C SER A 56 0.85 -5.93 3.83
N GLU A 57 1.15 -4.66 3.59
CA GLU A 57 2.48 -4.16 3.18
C GLU A 57 3.48 -4.19 4.35
N GLN A 58 3.84 -5.40 4.80
CA GLN A 58 4.84 -5.64 5.84
C GLN A 58 6.28 -5.39 5.37
N ASP A 59 6.46 -5.05 4.09
CA ASP A 59 7.77 -4.82 3.49
C ASP A 59 8.26 -3.38 3.61
N PHE A 60 7.36 -2.44 3.91
CA PHE A 60 7.69 -1.05 4.23
C PHE A 60 7.80 -0.85 5.74
N ILE A 61 8.95 -0.36 6.18
CA ILE A 61 9.24 -0.08 7.58
C ILE A 61 9.24 1.43 7.77
N PRO A 62 8.50 1.97 8.76
CA PRO A 62 8.57 3.39 9.06
C PRO A 62 9.98 3.76 9.54
N VAL A 63 10.53 4.80 8.95
CA VAL A 63 11.85 5.37 9.27
C VAL A 63 11.74 6.89 9.43
N ASP A 64 12.66 7.46 10.18
CA ASP A 64 12.76 8.91 10.33
C ASP A 64 13.31 9.59 9.06
N GLU A 65 13.45 10.91 9.11
CA GLU A 65 13.97 11.73 7.99
C GLU A 65 15.42 11.41 7.62
N ASP A 66 16.18 10.77 8.52
CA ASP A 66 17.57 10.35 8.31
C ASP A 66 17.66 8.88 7.85
N GLY A 67 16.52 8.20 7.72
CA GLY A 67 16.44 6.80 7.31
C GLY A 67 16.74 5.80 8.43
N ASN A 68 16.84 6.25 9.68
CA ASN A 68 16.94 5.36 10.82
C ASN A 68 15.56 4.80 11.15
N ARG A 69 15.48 3.51 11.49
CA ARG A 69 14.24 2.93 12.02
C ARG A 69 13.87 3.69 13.29
N GLU A 70 12.61 4.10 13.41
CA GLU A 70 12.13 4.57 14.70
C GLU A 70 12.31 3.43 15.70
N GLU A 71 13.21 3.60 16.66
CA GLU A 71 13.37 2.67 17.78
C GLU A 71 12.14 2.85 18.68
N TRP A 72 11.20 1.89 18.59
CA TRP A 72 10.05 1.77 19.49
C TRP A 72 10.40 0.96 20.74
#